data_AF-A0A2W6NY43-F1
#
_entry.id   AF-A0A2W6NY43-F1
#
_cell.length_a   1.000
_cell.length_b   1.000
_cell.length_c   1.000
_cell.angle_alpha   90.00
_cell.angle_beta   90.00
_cell.angle_gamma   90.00
#
_symmetry.space_group_name_H-M   'P 1'
#
loop_
_entity.id
_entity.type
_entity.pdbx_description
1 polymer ?
#
loop_
_entity_poly.entity_id
_entity_poly.type
_entity_poly.pdbx_seq_one_letter_code
_entity_poly.pdbx_strand_id
1 'polypeptide(L)'
;VMSLQMVMFAYGGIEIIGITAGEAKDPEKSIPRAINSVPMRILVFYVGTLFVIMSIYPWNQVGTAGSPFVLTFQHMGITFAASILNFVVLTASLSAINSDVFGVGRMLHGMAEQGSAPKIFSKTSRRGIPWVTVLVMTTALLFAVYLNYIMPENVFLVIASLATFATVWVWIMILLSQIAFRRRLPPEEVKALKFKVPGGVATTIGGLIFLLFIIGLIGYHPDTRISLYVGFAWIVVLLIGWMFKRRHDRQLAENQ
;
A
#
# COMPACT_ATOMS: atom_id res chain seq x y z
N VAL A 1 16.46 1.90 -13.02
CA VAL A 1 15.21 2.70 -13.15
C VAL A 1 13.98 1.82 -12.93
N MET A 2 13.82 0.69 -13.62
CA MET A 2 12.74 -0.29 -13.36
C MET A 2 12.70 -0.81 -11.91
N SER A 3 13.87 -1.03 -11.30
CA SER A 3 13.99 -1.45 -9.90
C SER A 3 13.36 -0.48 -8.90
N LEU A 4 13.31 0.82 -9.21
CA LEU A 4 12.76 1.82 -8.28
C LEU A 4 11.26 1.62 -8.08
N GLN A 5 10.51 1.22 -9.12
CA GLN A 5 9.08 0.93 -9.02
C GLN A 5 8.82 -0.31 -8.16
N MET A 6 9.63 -1.35 -8.34
CA MET A 6 9.55 -2.58 -7.54
C MET A 6 9.88 -2.32 -6.07
N VAL A 7 10.84 -1.43 -5.81
CA VAL A 7 11.17 -0.99 -4.45
C VAL A 7 10.01 -0.19 -3.85
N MET A 8 9.36 0.69 -4.62
CA MET A 8 8.18 1.43 -4.16
C MET A 8 7.02 0.51 -3.80
N PHE A 9 6.77 -0.55 -4.60
CA PHE A 9 5.79 -1.58 -4.28
C PHE A 9 6.06 -2.23 -2.91
N ALA A 10 7.31 -2.56 -2.61
CA ALA A 10 7.70 -3.21 -1.35
C ALA A 10 7.46 -2.33 -0.10
N TYR A 11 7.28 -1.01 -0.28
CA TYR A 11 6.97 -0.08 0.81
C TYR A 11 5.49 0.26 0.95
N GLY A 12 4.64 -0.29 0.07
CA GLY A 12 3.18 -0.20 0.23
C GLY A 12 2.73 -0.80 1.57
N GLY A 13 1.64 -0.27 2.13
CA GLY A 13 1.07 -0.75 3.38
C GLY A 13 1.52 0.00 4.64
N ILE A 14 2.53 0.88 4.56
CA ILE A 14 2.89 1.76 5.69
C ILE A 14 1.73 2.70 6.08
N GLU A 15 0.83 3.00 5.15
CA GLU A 15 -0.39 3.78 5.36
C GLU A 15 -1.37 3.11 6.33
N ILE A 16 -1.28 1.80 6.55
CA ILE A 16 -2.13 1.06 7.49
C ILE A 16 -1.94 1.58 8.92
N ILE A 17 -0.75 2.11 9.26
CA ILE A 17 -0.50 2.75 10.55
C ILE A 17 -1.52 3.87 10.81
N GLY A 18 -1.86 4.65 9.78
CA GLY A 18 -2.87 5.70 9.88
C GLY A 18 -4.29 5.17 10.11
N ILE A 19 -4.66 4.07 9.44
CA ILE A 19 -5.97 3.42 9.62
C ILE A 19 -6.10 2.86 11.04
N THR A 20 -5.07 2.18 11.52
CA THR A 20 -5.04 1.58 12.86
C THR A 20 -4.90 2.60 13.98
N ALA A 21 -4.57 3.86 13.69
CA ALA A 21 -4.41 4.90 14.69
C ALA A 21 -5.69 5.16 15.49
N GLY A 22 -6.86 5.01 14.87
CA GLY A 22 -8.15 5.16 15.54
C GLY A 22 -8.47 4.04 16.54
N GLU A 23 -7.82 2.89 16.40
CA GLU A 23 -8.01 1.72 17.28
C GLU A 23 -6.81 1.47 18.21
N ALA A 24 -5.74 2.28 18.10
CA ALA A 24 -4.52 2.11 18.85
C ALA A 24 -4.70 2.52 20.32
N LYS A 25 -4.17 1.69 21.24
CA LYS A 25 -4.03 2.09 22.65
C LYS A 25 -2.98 3.19 22.76
N ASP A 26 -3.32 4.27 23.45
CA ASP A 26 -2.46 5.46 23.65
C ASP A 26 -1.85 6.02 22.35
N PRO A 27 -2.69 6.47 21.38
CA PRO A 27 -2.24 6.85 20.03
C PRO A 27 -1.19 7.95 20.03
N GLU A 28 -1.18 8.82 21.04
CA GLU A 28 -0.20 9.89 21.20
C GLU A 28 1.24 9.40 21.39
N LYS A 29 1.42 8.17 21.88
CA LYS A 29 2.74 7.55 22.08
C LYS A 29 3.00 6.43 21.07
N SER A 30 2.01 5.59 20.82
CA SER A 30 2.17 4.41 19.96
C SER A 30 2.38 4.80 18.51
N ILE A 31 1.68 5.80 17.99
CA ILE A 31 1.77 6.23 16.59
C ILE A 31 3.11 6.90 16.27
N PRO A 32 3.59 7.92 17.01
CA PRO A 32 4.91 8.49 16.75
C PRO A 32 6.04 7.46 16.86
N ARG A 33 5.95 6.55 17.83
CA ARG A 33 6.94 5.48 18.01
C ARG A 33 6.95 4.51 16.83
N ALA A 34 5.78 4.11 16.35
CA ALA A 34 5.66 3.26 15.16
C ALA A 34 6.27 3.96 13.94
N ILE A 35 5.83 5.19 13.62
CA ILE A 35 6.30 5.97 12.47
C ILE A 35 7.81 6.16 12.49
N ASN A 36 8.39 6.54 13.62
CA ASN A 36 9.84 6.77 13.71
C ASN A 36 10.66 5.47 13.68
N SER A 37 10.07 4.34 14.11
CA SER A 37 10.76 3.05 14.10
C SER A 37 10.79 2.38 12.73
N VAL A 38 9.79 2.63 11.88
CA VAL A 38 9.63 1.95 10.59
C VAL A 38 10.82 2.20 9.65
N PRO A 39 11.26 3.45 9.40
CA PRO A 39 12.43 3.70 8.55
C PRO A 39 13.70 3.00 9.05
N MET A 40 13.95 3.01 10.36
CA MET A 40 15.12 2.34 10.94
C MET A 40 15.04 0.82 10.77
N ARG A 41 13.84 0.23 10.96
CA ARG A 41 13.63 -1.21 10.71
C ARG A 41 13.83 -1.56 9.24
N ILE A 42 13.34 -0.73 8.33
CA ILE A 42 13.57 -0.90 6.89
C ILE A 42 15.07 -0.85 6.58
N LEU A 43 15.80 0.15 7.09
CA LEU A 43 17.25 0.24 6.86
C LEU A 43 17.98 -1.00 7.39
N VAL A 44 17.71 -1.41 8.62
CA VAL A 44 18.41 -2.54 9.24
C VAL A 44 18.06 -3.86 8.57
N PHE A 45 16.79 -4.16 8.35
CA PHE A 45 16.38 -5.45 7.79
C PHE A 45 16.49 -5.50 6.27
N TYR A 46 16.03 -4.48 5.54
CA TYR A 46 16.04 -4.51 4.08
C TYR A 46 17.43 -4.21 3.52
N VAL A 47 18.00 -3.04 3.85
CA VAL A 47 19.33 -2.65 3.33
C VAL A 47 20.42 -3.54 3.94
N GLY A 48 20.32 -3.88 5.23
CA GLY A 48 21.26 -4.80 5.86
C GLY A 48 21.27 -6.19 5.23
N THR A 49 20.10 -6.80 4.95
CA THR A 49 20.09 -8.11 4.31
C THR A 49 20.52 -8.04 2.84
N LEU A 50 20.16 -6.99 2.08
CA LEU A 50 20.67 -6.81 0.72
C LEU A 50 22.19 -6.64 0.71
N PHE A 51 22.76 -5.90 1.65
CA PHE A 51 24.20 -5.75 1.78
C PHE A 51 24.88 -7.11 1.99
N VAL A 52 24.39 -7.91 2.94
CA VAL A 52 24.93 -9.26 3.19
C VAL A 52 24.82 -10.15 1.95
N ILE A 53 23.66 -10.16 1.27
CA ILE A 53 23.46 -10.98 0.06
C ILE A 53 24.40 -10.54 -1.05
N MET A 54 24.52 -9.23 -1.31
CA MET A 54 25.38 -8.70 -2.38
C MET A 54 26.88 -8.83 -2.07
N SER A 55 27.27 -8.92 -0.80
CA SER A 55 28.65 -9.26 -0.41
C SER A 55 29.00 -10.72 -0.68
N ILE A 56 28.01 -11.63 -0.65
CA ILE A 56 28.19 -13.06 -0.87
C ILE A 56 28.01 -13.43 -2.35
N TYR A 57 27.07 -12.78 -3.03
CA TYR A 57 26.65 -13.13 -4.38
C TYR A 57 26.63 -11.90 -5.30
N PRO A 58 27.23 -12.00 -6.49
CA PRO A 58 27.36 -10.86 -7.38
C PRO A 58 25.99 -10.39 -7.86
N TRP A 59 25.75 -9.08 -7.75
CA TRP A 59 24.46 -8.42 -7.98
C TRP A 59 23.86 -8.67 -9.38
N ASN A 60 24.68 -9.05 -10.36
CA ASN A 60 24.27 -9.34 -11.74
C ASN A 60 23.74 -10.77 -11.96
N GLN A 61 23.87 -11.66 -10.99
CA GLN A 61 23.37 -13.04 -11.07
C GLN A 61 22.15 -13.27 -10.17
N VAL A 62 21.79 -12.30 -9.33
CA VAL A 62 20.66 -12.41 -8.39
C VAL A 62 19.33 -12.33 -9.14
N GLY A 63 18.48 -13.35 -9.00
CA GLY A 63 17.05 -13.27 -9.38
C GLY A 63 16.64 -13.94 -10.69
N THR A 64 17.50 -14.74 -11.32
CA THR A 64 17.17 -15.45 -12.58
C THR A 64 16.50 -16.82 -12.37
N ALA A 65 16.52 -17.40 -11.16
CA ALA A 65 16.06 -18.78 -10.92
C ALA A 65 15.40 -19.03 -9.53
N GLY A 66 14.55 -18.13 -9.04
CA GLY A 66 13.83 -18.27 -7.76
C GLY A 66 14.21 -17.22 -6.71
N SER A 67 13.81 -17.43 -5.45
CA SER A 67 14.04 -16.45 -4.37
C SER A 67 15.55 -16.24 -4.14
N PRO A 68 16.06 -15.01 -4.30
CA PRO A 68 17.46 -14.66 -4.03
C PRO A 68 17.98 -15.16 -2.70
N PHE A 69 17.15 -15.08 -1.66
CA PHE A 69 17.50 -15.51 -0.31
C PHE A 69 17.73 -17.03 -0.30
N VAL A 70 16.82 -17.79 -0.89
CA VAL A 70 16.90 -19.26 -0.93
C VAL A 70 18.12 -19.71 -1.74
N LEU A 71 18.34 -19.09 -2.91
CA LEU A 71 19.45 -19.40 -3.80
C LEU A 71 20.81 -19.17 -3.13
N THR A 72 20.98 -18.05 -2.41
CA THR A 72 22.22 -17.76 -1.68
C THR A 72 22.55 -18.86 -0.66
N PHE A 73 21.57 -19.32 0.14
CA PHE A 73 21.80 -20.36 1.14
C PHE A 73 21.94 -21.76 0.55
N GLN A 74 21.26 -22.06 -0.56
CA GLN A 74 21.44 -23.32 -1.30
C GLN A 74 22.86 -23.44 -1.87
N HIS A 75 23.37 -22.36 -2.47
CA HIS A 75 24.74 -22.33 -3.03
C HIS A 75 25.82 -22.43 -1.95
N MET A 76 25.54 -21.95 -0.74
CA MET A 76 26.42 -22.12 0.42
C MET A 76 26.37 -23.55 1.03
N GLY A 77 25.56 -24.46 0.49
CA GLY A 77 25.44 -25.84 0.98
C GLY A 77 24.56 -26.00 2.23
N ILE A 78 23.85 -24.95 2.66
CA ILE A 78 23.00 -24.97 3.86
C ILE A 78 21.53 -25.17 3.43
N THR A 79 21.21 -26.36 2.93
CA THR A 79 19.85 -26.71 2.45
C THR A 79 18.77 -26.60 3.53
N PHE A 80 19.12 -26.75 4.81
CA PHE A 80 18.21 -26.53 5.93
C PHE A 80 17.78 -25.05 6.06
N ALA A 81 18.68 -24.10 5.81
CA ALA A 81 18.38 -22.66 5.89
C ALA A 81 17.39 -22.22 4.80
N ALA A 82 17.45 -22.82 3.61
CA ALA A 82 16.48 -22.59 2.54
C ALA A 82 15.05 -22.94 2.96
N SER A 83 14.86 -24.07 3.66
CA SER A 83 13.54 -24.50 4.13
C SER A 83 12.99 -23.60 5.22
N ILE A 84 13.84 -23.15 6.15
CA ILE A 84 13.48 -22.15 7.17
C ILE A 84 13.05 -20.84 6.51
N LEU A 85 13.80 -20.36 5.52
CA LEU A 85 13.48 -19.11 4.83
C LEU A 85 12.14 -19.20 4.10
N ASN A 86 11.86 -20.30 3.41
CA ASN A 86 10.55 -20.52 2.79
C ASN A 86 9.43 -20.48 3.83
N PHE A 87 9.59 -21.15 4.97
CA PHE A 87 8.61 -21.11 6.05
C PHE A 87 8.39 -19.68 6.59
N VAL A 88 9.47 -18.93 6.81
CA VAL A 88 9.41 -17.53 7.28
C VAL A 88 8.72 -16.64 6.26
N VAL A 89 9.06 -16.75 4.97
CA VAL A 89 8.45 -15.97 3.88
C VAL A 89 6.96 -16.28 3.78
N LEU A 90 6.55 -17.55 3.79
CA LEU A 90 5.14 -17.94 3.75
C LEU A 90 4.36 -17.39 4.96
N THR A 91 4.93 -17.48 6.15
CA THR A 91 4.31 -16.94 7.37
C THR A 91 4.18 -15.42 7.31
N ALA A 92 5.21 -14.73 6.80
CA ALA A 92 5.19 -13.28 6.61
C ALA A 92 4.14 -12.85 5.56
N SER A 93 4.03 -13.59 4.44
CA SER A 93 3.02 -13.35 3.41
C SER A 93 1.60 -13.54 3.95
N LEU A 94 1.35 -14.60 4.73
CA LEU A 94 0.05 -14.82 5.38
C LEU A 94 -0.30 -13.68 6.36
N SER A 95 0.69 -13.22 7.13
CA SER A 95 0.52 -12.07 8.03
C SER A 95 0.16 -10.80 7.28
N ALA A 96 0.86 -10.50 6.17
CA ALA A 96 0.59 -9.33 5.32
C ALA A 96 -0.82 -9.39 4.72
N ILE A 97 -1.22 -10.52 4.15
CA ILE A 97 -2.58 -10.73 3.60
C ILE A 97 -3.64 -10.47 4.68
N ASN A 98 -3.43 -10.97 5.90
CA ASN A 98 -4.36 -10.74 7.00
C ASN A 98 -4.48 -9.25 7.36
N SER A 99 -3.36 -8.52 7.42
CA SER A 99 -3.36 -7.08 7.66
C SER A 99 -4.07 -6.29 6.56
N ASP A 100 -3.88 -6.66 5.29
CA ASP A 100 -4.52 -5.99 4.14
C ASP A 100 -6.03 -6.23 4.13
N VAL A 101 -6.47 -7.48 4.34
CA VAL A 101 -7.90 -7.83 4.41
C VAL A 101 -8.57 -7.09 5.57
N PHE A 102 -7.90 -7.01 6.73
CA PHE A 102 -8.38 -6.23 7.87
C PHE A 102 -8.50 -4.73 7.53
N GLY A 103 -7.47 -4.14 6.94
CA GLY A 103 -7.43 -2.72 6.58
C GLY A 103 -8.53 -2.35 5.59
N VAL A 104 -8.66 -3.09 4.49
CA VAL A 104 -9.70 -2.87 3.48
C VAL A 104 -11.10 -3.11 4.07
N GLY A 105 -11.24 -4.12 4.93
CA GLY A 105 -12.47 -4.41 5.66
C GLY A 105 -12.99 -3.19 6.42
N ARG A 106 -12.14 -2.60 7.26
CA ARG A 106 -12.48 -1.42 8.07
C ARG A 106 -12.74 -0.19 7.22
N MET A 107 -11.91 0.07 6.21
CA MET A 107 -12.08 1.21 5.31
C MET A 107 -13.41 1.14 4.55
N LEU A 108 -13.71 0.01 3.89
CA LEU A 108 -14.95 -0.15 3.13
C LEU A 108 -16.18 -0.12 4.03
N HIS A 109 -16.09 -0.69 5.22
CA HIS A 109 -17.18 -0.65 6.19
C HIS A 109 -17.48 0.79 6.63
N GLY A 110 -16.47 1.56 7.04
CA GLY A 110 -16.64 2.96 7.43
C GLY A 110 -17.12 3.84 6.27
N MET A 111 -16.62 3.59 5.04
CA MET A 111 -17.14 4.27 3.86
C MET A 111 -18.60 3.93 3.57
N ALA A 112 -19.04 2.68 3.79
CA ALA A 112 -20.42 2.26 3.59
C ALA A 112 -21.37 2.87 4.63
N GLU A 113 -20.94 3.01 5.89
CA GLU A 113 -21.68 3.72 6.94
C GLU A 113 -21.88 5.20 6.61
N GLN A 114 -20.86 5.84 6.02
CA GLN A 114 -20.93 7.22 5.52
C GLN A 114 -21.63 7.34 4.15
N GLY A 115 -22.22 6.26 3.64
CA GLY A 115 -22.88 6.19 2.33
C GLY A 115 -21.94 6.36 1.12
N SER A 116 -20.63 6.38 1.32
CA SER A 116 -19.59 6.54 0.28
C SER A 116 -19.19 5.23 -0.42
N ALA A 117 -19.61 4.08 0.12
CA ALA A 117 -19.49 2.77 -0.51
C ALA A 117 -20.86 2.07 -0.56
N PRO A 118 -21.05 1.05 -1.43
CA PRO A 118 -22.30 0.28 -1.47
C PRO A 118 -22.70 -0.27 -0.11
N LYS A 119 -23.99 -0.16 0.26
CA LYS A 119 -24.53 -0.59 1.57
C LYS A 119 -24.24 -2.06 1.91
N ILE A 120 -23.95 -2.90 0.93
CA ILE A 120 -23.56 -4.29 1.20
C ILE A 120 -22.28 -4.40 2.05
N PHE A 121 -21.36 -3.44 1.92
CA PHE A 121 -20.11 -3.41 2.68
C PHE A 121 -20.29 -2.93 4.14
N SER A 122 -21.47 -2.40 4.52
CA SER A 122 -21.78 -2.12 5.92
C SER A 122 -22.16 -3.37 6.71
N LYS A 123 -22.37 -4.52 6.05
CA LYS A 123 -22.74 -5.77 6.74
C LYS A 123 -21.54 -6.39 7.47
N THR A 124 -21.72 -6.63 8.76
CA THR A 124 -20.74 -7.34 9.60
C THR A 124 -21.28 -8.70 10.05
N SER A 125 -20.37 -9.64 10.32
CA SER A 125 -20.72 -10.92 10.95
C SER A 125 -21.05 -10.72 12.44
N ARG A 126 -21.53 -11.77 13.12
CA ARG A 126 -21.78 -11.76 14.57
C ARG A 126 -20.55 -11.36 15.41
N ARG A 127 -19.34 -11.49 14.86
CA ARG A 127 -18.07 -11.12 15.52
C ARG A 127 -17.57 -9.74 15.11
N GLY A 128 -18.38 -8.93 14.42
CA GLY A 128 -18.00 -7.58 13.97
C GLY A 128 -17.11 -7.53 12.72
N ILE A 129 -16.89 -8.67 12.05
CA ILE A 129 -16.00 -8.76 10.88
C ILE A 129 -16.78 -8.42 9.59
N PRO A 130 -16.33 -7.48 8.74
CA PRO A 130 -16.94 -7.17 7.43
C PRO A 130 -16.81 -8.33 6.42
N TRP A 131 -17.69 -9.33 6.54
CA TRP A 131 -17.54 -10.61 5.83
C TRP A 131 -17.63 -10.48 4.30
N VAL A 132 -18.37 -9.47 3.80
CA VAL A 132 -18.47 -9.19 2.36
C VAL A 132 -17.12 -8.79 1.80
N THR A 133 -16.38 -7.93 2.52
CA THR A 133 -15.03 -7.54 2.12
C THR A 133 -14.08 -8.73 2.12
N VAL A 134 -14.17 -9.61 3.12
CA VAL A 134 -13.37 -10.83 3.18
C VAL A 134 -13.65 -11.71 1.96
N LEU A 135 -14.92 -11.91 1.58
CA LEU A 135 -15.29 -12.71 0.41
C LEU A 135 -14.74 -12.13 -0.90
N VAL A 136 -14.84 -10.80 -1.08
CA VAL A 136 -14.31 -10.10 -2.26
C VAL A 136 -12.77 -10.20 -2.33
N MET A 137 -12.08 -10.04 -1.20
CA MET A 137 -10.62 -10.18 -1.15
C MET A 137 -10.18 -11.62 -1.44
N THR A 138 -10.84 -12.62 -0.86
CA THR A 138 -10.54 -14.03 -1.13
C THR A 138 -10.77 -14.40 -2.59
N THR A 139 -11.85 -13.93 -3.19
CA THR A 139 -12.11 -14.16 -4.63
C THR A 139 -11.09 -13.46 -5.53
N ALA A 140 -10.67 -12.23 -5.18
CA ALA A 140 -9.60 -11.54 -5.88
C ALA A 140 -8.24 -12.28 -5.77
N LEU A 141 -7.92 -12.84 -4.60
CA LEU A 141 -6.72 -13.65 -4.40
C LEU A 141 -6.75 -14.93 -5.24
N LEU A 142 -7.89 -15.64 -5.28
CA LEU A 142 -8.05 -16.82 -6.13
C LEU A 142 -7.92 -16.49 -7.62
N PHE A 143 -8.45 -15.32 -8.03
CA PHE A 143 -8.28 -14.84 -9.39
C PHE A 143 -6.81 -14.50 -9.71
N ALA A 144 -6.06 -13.92 -8.77
CA ALA A 144 -4.63 -13.69 -8.94
C ALA A 144 -3.83 -15.01 -9.08
N VAL A 145 -4.20 -16.05 -8.32
CA VAL A 145 -3.62 -17.40 -8.47
C VAL A 145 -3.93 -17.97 -9.86
N TYR A 146 -5.17 -17.81 -10.33
CA TYR A 146 -5.56 -18.25 -11.67
C TYR A 146 -4.80 -17.49 -12.78
N LEU A 147 -4.61 -16.17 -12.65
CA LEU A 147 -3.79 -15.38 -13.57
C LEU A 147 -2.33 -15.87 -13.60
N ASN A 148 -1.79 -16.28 -12.45
CA ASN A 148 -0.44 -16.83 -12.38
C ASN A 148 -0.31 -18.15 -13.17
N TYR A 149 -1.37 -18.96 -13.20
CA TYR A 149 -1.40 -20.17 -14.02
C TYR A 149 -1.38 -19.89 -15.54
N ILE A 150 -2.05 -18.82 -15.99
CA ILE A 150 -2.16 -18.47 -17.42
C ILE A 150 -0.96 -17.66 -17.93
N MET A 151 -0.43 -16.74 -17.12
CA MET A 151 0.62 -15.80 -17.52
C MET A 151 1.75 -15.71 -16.49
N PRO A 152 2.49 -16.80 -16.22
CA PRO A 152 3.44 -16.89 -15.11
C PRO A 152 4.59 -15.88 -15.21
N GLU A 153 5.06 -15.55 -16.42
CA GLU A 153 6.23 -14.67 -16.60
C GLU A 153 5.93 -13.19 -16.30
N ASN A 154 4.72 -12.73 -16.63
CA ASN A 154 4.38 -11.30 -16.56
C ASN A 154 3.40 -10.96 -15.43
N VAL A 155 2.74 -11.96 -14.81
CA VAL A 155 1.70 -11.72 -13.79
C VAL A 155 2.23 -10.87 -12.63
N PHE A 156 3.45 -11.15 -12.18
CA PHE A 156 4.07 -10.43 -11.08
C PHE A 156 4.33 -8.97 -11.45
N LEU A 157 4.90 -8.71 -12.63
CA LEU A 157 5.16 -7.35 -13.11
C LEU A 157 3.87 -6.54 -13.27
N VAL A 158 2.82 -7.16 -13.81
CA VAL A 158 1.50 -6.51 -13.99
C VAL A 158 0.88 -6.18 -12.63
N ILE A 159 0.80 -7.15 -11.71
CA ILE A 159 0.20 -6.93 -10.39
C ILE A 159 1.03 -5.92 -9.58
N ALA A 160 2.36 -6.06 -9.56
CA ALA A 160 3.24 -5.17 -8.82
C ALA A 160 3.13 -3.73 -9.35
N SER A 161 3.11 -3.53 -10.67
CA SER A 161 3.00 -2.17 -11.24
C SER A 161 1.63 -1.54 -11.00
N LEU A 162 0.53 -2.31 -11.06
CA LEU A 162 -0.80 -1.84 -10.67
C LEU A 162 -0.86 -1.45 -9.20
N ALA A 163 -0.30 -2.28 -8.33
CA ALA A 163 -0.20 -2.00 -6.90
C ALA A 163 0.67 -0.76 -6.64
N THR A 164 1.83 -0.61 -7.28
CA THR A 164 2.67 0.59 -7.19
C THR A 164 1.89 1.83 -7.58
N PHE A 165 1.15 1.80 -8.69
CA PHE A 165 0.32 2.93 -9.11
C PHE A 165 -0.71 3.29 -8.03
N ALA A 166 -1.44 2.29 -7.51
CA ALA A 166 -2.45 2.50 -6.48
C ALA A 166 -1.84 3.09 -5.19
N THR A 167 -0.71 2.55 -4.72
CA THR A 167 0.02 3.03 -3.55
C THR A 167 0.51 4.47 -3.74
N VAL A 168 1.14 4.77 -4.88
CA VAL A 168 1.62 6.12 -5.20
C VAL A 168 0.45 7.11 -5.24
N TRP A 169 -0.68 6.72 -5.84
CA TRP A 169 -1.88 7.53 -5.87
C TRP A 169 -2.43 7.81 -4.46
N VAL A 170 -2.53 6.78 -3.61
CA VAL A 170 -2.94 6.93 -2.21
C VAL A 170 -2.01 7.90 -1.48
N TRP A 171 -0.70 7.78 -1.64
CA TRP A 171 0.25 8.67 -1.00
C TRP A 171 0.17 10.10 -1.52
N ILE A 172 -0.05 10.32 -2.82
CA ILE A 172 -0.35 11.65 -3.37
C ILE A 172 -1.56 12.25 -2.66
N MET A 173 -2.65 11.49 -2.53
CA MET A 173 -3.87 11.97 -1.86
C MET A 173 -3.65 12.26 -0.38
N ILE A 174 -2.82 11.46 0.33
CA ILE A 174 -2.43 11.73 1.72
C ILE A 174 -1.65 13.04 1.83
N LEU A 175 -0.65 13.27 0.96
CA LEU A 175 0.15 14.50 0.97
C LEU A 175 -0.69 15.72 0.61
N LEU A 176 -1.56 15.64 -0.39
CA LEU A 176 -2.51 16.71 -0.74
C LEU A 176 -3.47 17.01 0.41
N SER A 177 -3.98 15.98 1.09
CA SER A 177 -4.84 16.14 2.27
C SER A 177 -4.08 16.80 3.43
N GLN A 178 -2.81 16.49 3.62
CA GLN A 178 -1.95 17.15 4.61
C GLN A 178 -1.79 18.64 4.29
N ILE A 179 -1.53 18.99 3.02
CA ILE A 179 -1.38 20.40 2.60
C ILE A 179 -2.70 21.15 2.82
N ALA A 180 -3.83 20.54 2.43
CA ALA A 180 -5.15 21.12 2.63
C ALA A 180 -5.49 21.30 4.11
N PHE A 181 -5.19 20.29 4.94
CA PHE A 181 -5.34 20.34 6.40
C PHE A 181 -4.53 21.49 7.01
N ARG A 182 -3.25 21.60 6.65
CA ARG A 182 -2.36 22.69 7.12
C ARG A 182 -2.83 24.07 6.69
N ARG A 183 -3.42 24.21 5.50
CA ARG A 183 -3.95 25.49 4.99
C ARG A 183 -5.25 25.91 5.67
N ARG A 184 -6.03 24.96 6.22
CA ARG A 184 -7.30 25.22 6.88
C ARG A 184 -7.18 25.44 8.39
N LEU A 185 -6.10 24.97 9.02
CA LEU A 185 -5.88 25.17 10.45
C LEU A 185 -5.44 26.60 10.78
N PRO A 186 -6.01 27.24 11.83
CA PRO A 186 -5.48 28.46 12.40
C PRO A 186 -4.03 28.29 12.87
N PRO A 187 -3.18 29.35 12.83
CA PRO A 187 -1.79 29.28 13.27
C PRO A 187 -1.59 28.75 14.71
N GLU A 188 -2.56 29.00 15.59
CA GLU A 188 -2.54 28.53 16.99
C GLU A 188 -2.73 27.02 17.10
N GLU A 189 -3.69 26.46 16.36
CA GLU A 189 -3.92 25.01 16.30
C GLU A 189 -2.75 24.27 15.64
N VAL A 190 -2.11 24.89 14.64
CA VAL A 190 -0.88 24.34 14.04
C VAL A 190 0.24 24.22 15.08
N LYS A 191 0.34 25.16 16.02
CA LYS A 191 1.32 25.10 17.11
C LYS A 191 0.98 24.01 18.12
N ALA A 192 -0.30 23.75 18.35
CA ALA A 192 -0.82 22.73 19.28
C ALA A 192 -0.68 21.27 18.79
N LEU A 193 -0.35 21.04 17.51
CA LEU A 193 -0.14 19.69 16.97
C LEU A 193 0.94 18.92 17.76
N LYS A 194 0.54 17.81 18.39
CA LYS A 194 1.42 16.94 19.19
C LYS A 194 2.48 16.22 18.35
N PHE A 195 2.17 15.93 17.09
CA PHE A 195 3.10 15.31 16.14
C PHE A 195 3.15 16.14 14.85
N LYS A 196 4.34 16.66 14.53
CA LYS A 196 4.56 17.54 13.37
C LYS A 196 5.48 16.87 12.37
N VAL A 197 5.11 16.96 11.10
CA VAL A 197 6.00 16.60 9.98
C VAL A 197 7.23 17.52 10.02
N PRO A 198 8.46 16.97 10.09
CA PRO A 198 9.68 17.77 10.00
C PRO A 198 9.69 18.58 8.69
N GLY A 199 9.94 19.89 8.76
CA GLY A 199 9.91 20.77 7.59
C GLY A 199 8.51 21.12 7.04
N GLY A 200 7.43 20.66 7.69
CA GLY A 200 6.06 21.10 7.44
C GLY A 200 5.57 20.87 6.01
N VAL A 201 5.10 21.94 5.35
CA VAL A 201 4.55 21.86 3.99
C VAL A 201 5.66 21.68 2.95
N ALA A 202 6.87 22.20 3.20
CA ALA A 202 7.98 22.11 2.23
C ALA A 202 8.40 20.66 1.97
N THR A 203 8.54 19.86 3.03
CA THR A 203 8.84 18.41 2.91
C THR A 203 7.70 17.64 2.28
N THR A 204 6.45 18.06 2.51
CA THR A 204 5.27 17.47 1.88
C THR A 204 5.25 17.73 0.36
N ILE A 205 5.63 18.95 -0.06
CA ILE A 205 5.77 19.30 -1.48
C ILE A 205 6.94 18.52 -2.11
N GLY A 206 8.08 18.39 -1.42
CA GLY A 206 9.20 17.58 -1.89
C GLY A 206 8.80 16.11 -2.13
N GLY A 207 8.06 15.52 -1.19
CA GLY A 207 7.49 14.18 -1.35
C GLY A 207 6.52 14.09 -2.53
N LEU A 208 5.66 15.10 -2.71
CA LEU A 208 4.71 15.14 -3.82
C LEU A 208 5.43 15.20 -5.18
N ILE A 209 6.46 16.02 -5.32
CA ILE A 209 7.30 16.10 -6.53
C ILE A 209 7.95 14.74 -6.81
N PHE A 210 8.47 14.07 -5.77
CA PHE A 210 9.05 12.73 -5.91
C PHE A 210 8.03 11.70 -6.40
N LEU A 211 6.80 11.70 -5.86
CA LEU A 211 5.75 10.78 -6.31
C LEU A 211 5.30 11.07 -7.76
N LEU A 212 5.23 12.34 -8.15
CA LEU A 212 4.96 12.72 -9.55
C LEU A 212 6.07 12.24 -10.49
N PHE A 213 7.32 12.30 -10.04
CA PHE A 213 8.45 11.72 -10.77
C PHE A 213 8.29 10.19 -10.94
N ILE A 214 7.86 9.47 -9.90
CA ILE A 214 7.59 8.02 -10.00
C ILE A 214 6.48 7.73 -11.02
N ILE A 215 5.38 8.51 -11.03
CA ILE A 215 4.33 8.39 -12.06
C ILE A 215 4.91 8.60 -13.47
N GLY A 216 5.78 9.61 -13.64
CA GLY A 216 6.49 9.84 -14.90
C GLY A 216 7.34 8.64 -15.34
N LEU A 217 8.03 7.99 -14.41
CA LEU A 217 8.81 6.77 -14.69
C LEU A 217 7.92 5.59 -15.11
N ILE A 218 6.75 5.43 -14.48
CA ILE A 218 5.78 4.39 -14.89
C ILE A 218 5.29 4.66 -16.32
N GLY A 219 5.12 5.93 -16.69
CA GLY A 219 4.70 6.32 -18.04
C GLY A 219 5.79 6.12 -19.09
N TYR A 220 7.05 6.28 -18.71
CA TYR A 220 8.16 6.12 -19.63
C TYR A 220 8.33 4.67 -20.10
N HIS A 221 8.17 3.69 -19.20
CA HIS A 221 8.44 2.28 -19.50
C HIS A 221 7.25 1.55 -20.16
N PRO A 222 7.44 0.85 -21.30
CA PRO A 222 6.35 0.15 -21.99
C PRO A 222 5.60 -0.87 -21.13
N ASP A 223 6.33 -1.67 -20.34
CA ASP A 223 5.76 -2.78 -19.58
C ASP A 223 4.92 -2.32 -18.37
N THR A 224 5.21 -1.14 -17.83
CA THR A 224 4.49 -0.59 -16.67
C THR A 224 3.51 0.51 -17.03
N ARG A 225 3.55 1.03 -18.26
CA ARG A 225 2.61 2.04 -18.78
C ARG A 225 1.16 1.55 -18.78
N ILE A 226 0.94 0.24 -18.99
CA ILE A 226 -0.39 -0.37 -18.91
C ILE A 226 -1.06 -0.04 -17.58
N SER A 227 -0.30 -0.06 -16.49
CA SER A 227 -0.80 0.21 -15.14
C SER A 227 -1.25 1.66 -14.95
N LEU A 228 -0.70 2.61 -15.71
CA LEU A 228 -1.22 3.98 -15.75
C LEU A 228 -2.56 4.08 -16.47
N TYR A 229 -2.71 3.40 -17.62
CA TYR A 229 -3.98 3.44 -18.36
C TYR A 229 -5.11 2.82 -17.55
N VAL A 230 -4.86 1.63 -16.98
CA VAL A 230 -5.82 0.94 -16.12
C VAL A 230 -6.11 1.77 -14.86
N GLY A 231 -5.06 2.28 -14.21
CA GLY A 231 -5.18 3.11 -13.02
C GLY A 231 -5.96 4.40 -13.26
N PHE A 232 -5.70 5.10 -14.37
CA PHE A 232 -6.41 6.33 -14.73
C PHE A 232 -7.87 6.04 -15.10
N ALA A 233 -8.12 4.97 -15.87
CA ALA A 233 -9.48 4.52 -16.15
C ALA A 233 -10.25 4.23 -14.85
N TRP A 234 -9.60 3.58 -13.88
CA TRP A 234 -10.19 3.33 -12.57
C TRP A 234 -10.53 4.62 -11.80
N ILE A 235 -9.62 5.61 -11.80
CA ILE A 235 -9.87 6.93 -11.19
C ILE A 235 -11.07 7.62 -11.87
N VAL A 236 -11.18 7.55 -13.20
CA VAL A 236 -12.32 8.12 -13.94
C VAL A 236 -13.62 7.45 -13.51
N VAL A 237 -13.65 6.12 -13.38
CA VAL A 237 -14.81 5.37 -12.87
C VAL A 237 -15.20 5.82 -11.45
N LEU A 238 -14.22 5.99 -10.56
CA LEU A 238 -14.46 6.48 -9.20
C LEU A 238 -15.01 7.93 -9.18
N LEU A 239 -14.48 8.81 -10.04
CA LEU A 239 -14.96 10.19 -10.16
C LEU A 239 -16.40 10.23 -10.69
N ILE A 240 -16.73 9.38 -11.66
CA ILE A 240 -18.10 9.23 -12.17
C ILE A 240 -19.04 8.76 -11.05
N GLY A 241 -18.65 7.72 -10.31
CA GLY A 241 -19.41 7.24 -9.16
C GLY A 241 -19.62 8.32 -8.09
N TRP A 242 -18.58 9.10 -7.79
CA TRP A 242 -18.66 10.23 -6.87
C TRP A 242 -19.60 11.34 -7.35
N MET A 243 -19.59 11.67 -8.64
CA MET A 243 -20.53 12.65 -9.22
C MET A 243 -21.98 12.19 -9.09
N PHE A 244 -22.27 10.91 -9.36
CA PHE A 244 -23.61 10.36 -9.19
C PHE A 244 -24.07 10.42 -7.73
N LYS A 245 -23.18 10.02 -6.79
CA LYS A 245 -23.47 10.13 -5.36
C LYS A 245 -23.76 11.58 -4.94
N ARG A 246 -22.88 12.52 -5.31
CA ARG A 246 -23.04 13.93 -4.94
C ARG A 246 -24.32 14.55 -5.51
N ARG A 247 -24.73 14.15 -6.71
CA ARG A 247 -26.02 14.55 -7.30
C ARG A 247 -27.20 13.99 -6.50
N HIS A 248 -27.15 12.71 -6.12
CA HIS A 248 -28.19 12.07 -5.31
C HIS A 248 -28.32 12.71 -3.92
N ASP A 249 -27.20 12.93 -3.24
CA ASP A 249 -27.17 13.57 -1.91
C ASP A 249 -27.73 15.01 -1.96
N ARG A 250 -27.42 15.76 -3.03
CA ARG A 250 -27.95 17.11 -3.24
C ARG A 250 -29.46 17.11 -3.51
N GLN A 251 -29.96 16.16 -4.32
CA GLN A 251 -31.40 16.01 -4.57
C GLN A 251 -32.17 15.63 -3.30
N LEU A 252 -31.59 14.80 -2.43
CA LEU A 252 -32.20 14.48 -1.13
C LEU A 252 -32.27 15.70 -0.22
N ALA A 253 -31.22 16.54 -0.19
CA ALA A 253 -31.20 17.77 0.60
C ALA A 253 -32.15 18.86 0.05
N GLU A 254 -32.43 18.88 -1.25
CA GLU A 254 -33.38 19.80 -1.87
C GLU A 254 -34.85 19.35 -1.69
N ASN A 255 -35.10 18.09 -1.34
CA ASN A 255 -36.43 17.51 -1.11
C ASN A 255 -36.83 17.42 0.39
N GLN A 256 -36.00 17.91 1.31
CA GLN A 256 -36.25 17.99 2.76
C GLN A 256 -36.50 19.44 3.18
#